data_AF-A0A9D1YVC3-F1
#
_entry.id   AF-A0A9D1YVC3-F1
#
_cell.length_a   1.000
_cell.length_b   1.000
_cell.length_c   1.000
_cell.angle_alpha   90.00
_cell.angle_beta   90.00
_cell.angle_gamma   90.00
#
_symmetry.space_group_name_H-M   'P 1'
#
loop_
_entity.id
_entity.type
_entity.pdbx_description
1 polymer ?
#
loop_
_entity_poly.entity_id
_entity_poly.type
_entity_poly.pdbx_seq_one_letter_code
_entity_poly.pdbx_strand_id
1 'polypeptide(L)'
;MAQLAKHADEVMSAIFSAARRLREGMPENMGRNSRQTRDIIDQTRRTDADMAGRTPKPKPDVENPKPDIKPFTPNANHNQAEFRRQMREQWDAIRNMDLATWRRNRDAYADGRPSESEAAQRAARQNWRDRMEDDLFDSNPELFDTDGNALPELDSALDDWMSTQAATHRLDGIAGGDVTDISGLGDGNVNSSLGSQWRHRIDALETAYNNFVTDYPNVDLSEIYFDLPDLPF
;
A
#
# COMPACT_ATOMS: atom_id res chain seq x y z
N MET A 1 10.81 12.82 -13.73
CA MET A 1 11.51 11.54 -13.52
C MET A 1 12.61 11.58 -12.44
N ALA A 2 12.78 12.65 -11.64
CA ALA A 2 13.92 12.78 -10.72
C ALA A 2 13.55 13.12 -9.24
N GLN A 3 12.29 12.91 -8.83
CA GLN A 3 11.81 13.35 -7.51
C GLN A 3 11.14 12.26 -6.67
N LEU A 4 10.88 11.09 -7.25
CA LEU A 4 10.30 9.91 -6.58
C LEU A 4 11.34 9.08 -5.80
N ALA A 5 12.63 9.16 -6.16
CA ALA A 5 13.72 8.50 -5.44
C ALA A 5 14.07 9.17 -4.09
N LYS A 6 13.69 10.43 -3.91
CA LYS A 6 14.26 11.28 -2.85
C LYS A 6 13.81 10.92 -1.42
N HIS A 7 12.66 10.26 -1.24
CA HIS A 7 12.07 10.12 0.10
C HIS A 7 12.36 8.78 0.79
N ALA A 8 12.41 7.68 0.02
CA ALA A 8 12.99 6.43 0.52
C ALA A 8 14.51 6.59 0.73
N ASP A 9 15.17 7.35 -0.15
CA ASP A 9 16.56 7.79 0.06
C ASP A 9 16.71 8.63 1.32
N GLU A 10 15.76 9.47 1.73
CA GLU A 10 15.85 10.28 2.95
C GLU A 10 15.71 9.44 4.24
N VAL A 11 14.82 8.45 4.26
CA VAL A 11 14.60 7.54 5.41
C VAL A 11 15.75 6.56 5.58
N MET A 12 16.16 5.91 4.49
CA MET A 12 17.34 5.05 4.51
C MET A 12 18.60 5.87 4.71
N SER A 13 18.71 7.09 4.18
CA SER A 13 19.79 8.01 4.53
C SER A 13 19.74 8.44 6.00
N ALA A 14 18.57 8.54 6.64
CA ALA A 14 18.45 8.81 8.08
C ALA A 14 18.91 7.61 8.93
N ILE A 15 18.49 6.38 8.57
CA ILE A 15 18.92 5.13 9.22
C ILE A 15 20.42 4.90 8.98
N PHE A 16 20.89 5.06 7.73
CA PHE A 16 22.31 4.99 7.37
C PHE A 16 23.13 6.14 7.94
N SER A 17 22.57 7.33 8.16
CA SER A 17 23.29 8.44 8.80
C SER A 17 23.33 8.29 10.31
N ALA A 18 22.33 7.69 10.95
CA ALA A 18 22.39 7.24 12.34
C ALA A 18 23.44 6.13 12.52
N ALA A 19 23.42 5.12 11.66
CA ALA A 19 24.45 4.09 11.57
C ALA A 19 25.85 4.67 11.28
N ARG A 20 25.95 5.69 10.44
CA ARG A 20 27.21 6.40 10.11
C ARG A 20 27.72 7.22 11.30
N ARG A 21 26.85 7.83 12.11
CA ARG A 21 27.23 8.52 13.34
C ARG A 21 27.77 7.55 14.40
N LEU A 22 27.26 6.31 14.44
CA LEU A 22 27.84 5.22 15.24
C LEU A 22 29.18 4.75 14.67
N ARG A 23 29.34 4.78 13.34
CA ARG A 23 30.58 4.44 12.61
C ARG A 23 31.70 5.48 12.73
N GLU A 24 31.40 6.76 13.00
CA GLU A 24 32.38 7.85 13.16
C GLU A 24 33.31 7.69 14.41
N GLY A 25 33.09 6.66 15.23
CA GLY A 25 34.01 6.21 16.28
C GLY A 25 34.98 5.09 15.90
N MET A 26 34.97 4.58 14.65
CA MET A 26 35.79 3.43 14.22
C MET A 26 36.62 3.74 12.95
N PRO A 27 37.84 3.17 12.82
CA PRO A 27 38.76 3.52 11.73
C PRO A 27 38.28 3.08 10.34
N GLU A 28 38.50 3.95 9.35
CA GLU A 28 38.07 3.81 7.95
C GLU A 28 38.81 2.67 7.21
N ASN A 29 38.11 1.59 6.89
CA ASN A 29 38.37 0.88 5.65
C ASN A 29 37.14 0.05 5.19
N MET A 30 36.93 0.00 3.86
CA MET A 30 35.91 -0.78 3.13
C MET A 30 34.48 -0.21 3.15
N GLY A 31 33.69 -0.18 2.07
CA GLY A 31 33.82 -0.61 0.68
C GLY A 31 32.41 -0.52 0.10
N ARG A 32 32.19 0.20 -1.02
CA ARG A 32 30.87 0.43 -1.61
C ARG A 32 30.36 -0.82 -2.32
N ASN A 33 29.14 -1.28 -2.03
CA ASN A 33 28.31 -2.06 -2.96
C ASN A 33 26.84 -2.03 -2.53
N SER A 34 26.07 -1.07 -3.07
CA SER A 34 24.64 -0.94 -2.79
C SER A 34 23.82 -1.94 -3.62
N ARG A 35 23.52 -3.11 -3.01
CA ARG A 35 22.41 -3.97 -3.44
C ARG A 35 21.03 -3.33 -3.16
N GLN A 36 21.00 -2.24 -2.38
CA GLN A 36 19.84 -1.43 -1.97
C GLN A 36 18.90 -0.94 -3.08
N THR A 37 19.34 -0.87 -4.33
CA THR A 37 18.45 -0.49 -5.44
C THR A 37 17.51 -1.63 -5.85
N ARG A 38 17.76 -2.88 -5.44
CA ARG A 38 16.99 -4.04 -5.93
C ARG A 38 15.64 -4.25 -5.23
N ASP A 39 15.53 -3.98 -3.93
CA ASP A 39 14.33 -4.43 -3.17
C ASP A 39 13.15 -3.45 -3.23
N ILE A 40 13.42 -2.14 -3.35
CA ILE A 40 12.40 -1.12 -3.70
C ILE A 40 11.92 -1.32 -5.15
N ILE A 41 12.84 -1.68 -6.04
CA ILE A 41 12.50 -2.11 -7.40
C ILE A 41 11.67 -3.39 -7.35
N ASP A 42 11.88 -4.30 -6.40
CA ASP A 42 11.12 -5.55 -6.31
C ASP A 42 9.69 -5.39 -5.79
N GLN A 43 9.39 -4.41 -4.93
CA GLN A 43 8.00 -4.07 -4.58
C GLN A 43 7.27 -3.35 -5.72
N THR A 44 8.00 -2.49 -6.44
CA THR A 44 7.50 -1.86 -7.67
C THR A 44 7.33 -2.90 -8.79
N ARG A 45 8.21 -3.90 -8.87
CA ARG A 45 8.11 -5.03 -9.81
C ARG A 45 7.06 -6.04 -9.40
N ARG A 46 6.74 -6.21 -8.12
CA ARG A 46 5.59 -7.01 -7.69
C ARG A 46 4.30 -6.34 -8.11
N THR A 47 4.18 -5.02 -7.95
CA THR A 47 3.05 -4.26 -8.51
C THR A 47 3.00 -4.32 -10.04
N ASP A 48 4.13 -4.20 -10.75
CA ASP A 48 4.18 -4.33 -12.21
C ASP A 48 3.99 -5.79 -12.71
N ALA A 49 4.39 -6.80 -11.93
CA ALA A 49 4.21 -8.22 -12.25
C ALA A 49 2.78 -8.68 -11.98
N ASP A 50 2.15 -8.17 -10.91
CA ASP A 50 0.71 -8.29 -10.66
C ASP A 50 -0.10 -7.60 -11.79
N MET A 51 0.47 -6.57 -12.44
CA MET A 51 -0.11 -5.94 -13.63
C MET A 51 0.15 -6.74 -14.92
N ALA A 52 1.32 -7.40 -15.05
CA ALA A 52 1.72 -8.18 -16.22
C ALA A 52 1.06 -9.58 -16.29
N GLY A 53 0.56 -10.09 -15.16
CA GLY A 53 -0.19 -11.35 -15.06
C GLY A 53 -1.71 -11.21 -15.29
N ARG A 54 -2.23 -10.02 -15.60
CA ARG A 54 -3.68 -9.82 -15.74
C ARG A 54 -4.21 -10.55 -16.97
N THR A 55 -5.02 -11.57 -16.71
CA THR A 55 -5.97 -12.08 -17.71
C THR A 55 -6.86 -10.93 -18.18
N PRO A 56 -7.15 -10.82 -19.49
CA PRO A 56 -8.11 -9.83 -19.98
C PRO A 56 -9.42 -9.98 -19.20
N LYS A 57 -9.98 -8.86 -18.72
CA LYS A 57 -11.31 -8.88 -18.12
C LYS A 57 -12.29 -9.47 -19.15
N PRO A 58 -13.26 -10.28 -18.70
CA PRO A 58 -14.40 -10.63 -19.54
C PRO A 58 -14.95 -9.37 -20.19
N LYS A 59 -15.37 -9.48 -21.46
CA LYS A 59 -16.17 -8.43 -22.08
C LYS A 59 -17.63 -8.80 -21.79
N PRO A 60 -18.27 -8.19 -20.79
CA PRO A 60 -19.67 -8.45 -20.55
C PRO A 60 -20.52 -8.00 -21.74
N ASP A 61 -21.66 -8.66 -21.91
CA ASP A 61 -22.67 -8.28 -22.91
C ASP A 61 -23.39 -6.96 -22.56
N VAL A 62 -23.12 -6.41 -21.38
CA VAL A 62 -23.68 -5.16 -20.85
C VAL A 62 -22.57 -4.18 -20.49
N GLU A 63 -22.88 -2.89 -20.55
CA GLU A 63 -21.91 -1.86 -20.17
C GLU A 63 -21.68 -1.85 -18.66
N ASN A 64 -20.41 -1.86 -18.25
CA ASN A 64 -19.99 -1.76 -16.85
C ASN A 64 -20.50 -0.45 -16.20
N PRO A 65 -20.91 -0.47 -14.91
CA PRO A 65 -21.39 0.72 -14.24
C PRO A 65 -20.31 1.77 -14.06
N LYS A 66 -20.68 3.03 -14.32
CA LYS A 66 -19.82 4.22 -14.26
C LYS A 66 -20.19 5.09 -13.06
N PRO A 67 -19.53 4.92 -11.90
CA PRO A 67 -19.80 5.72 -10.72
C PRO A 67 -19.24 7.15 -10.88
N ASP A 68 -20.00 8.15 -10.43
CA ASP A 68 -19.57 9.55 -10.40
C ASP A 68 -18.72 9.85 -9.16
N ILE A 69 -17.46 9.39 -9.18
CA ILE A 69 -16.54 9.56 -8.05
C ILE A 69 -15.84 10.91 -8.11
N LYS A 70 -15.97 11.68 -7.04
CA LYS A 70 -15.24 12.96 -6.86
C LYS A 70 -13.72 12.74 -6.83
N PRO A 71 -12.90 13.62 -7.44
CA PRO A 71 -11.43 13.52 -7.38
C PRO A 71 -10.89 13.57 -5.94
N PHE A 72 -9.86 12.78 -5.61
CA PHE A 72 -9.18 12.84 -4.32
C PHE A 72 -8.36 14.12 -4.16
N THR A 73 -8.39 14.70 -2.97
CA THR A 73 -7.66 15.93 -2.65
C THR A 73 -6.43 15.60 -1.82
N PRO A 74 -5.21 15.84 -2.33
CA PRO A 74 -4.02 15.71 -1.53
C PRO A 74 -3.94 16.82 -0.47
N ASN A 75 -3.50 16.46 0.73
CA ASN A 75 -3.13 17.45 1.74
C ASN A 75 -1.73 18.00 1.41
N ALA A 76 -1.56 19.33 1.38
CA ALA A 76 -0.28 19.98 1.08
C ALA A 76 0.84 19.61 2.07
N ASN A 77 0.49 19.24 3.30
CA ASN A 77 1.44 18.82 4.33
C ASN A 77 1.86 17.35 4.19
N HIS A 78 1.20 16.58 3.33
CA HIS A 78 1.56 15.18 3.10
C HIS A 78 2.61 15.07 2.01
N ASN A 79 3.35 13.95 2.05
CA ASN A 79 4.18 13.57 0.92
C ASN A 79 3.30 13.32 -0.32
N GLN A 80 3.44 14.17 -1.34
CA GLN A 80 2.64 14.13 -2.57
C GLN A 80 2.93 12.91 -3.45
N ALA A 81 4.12 12.34 -3.36
CA ALA A 81 4.46 11.11 -4.08
C ALA A 81 3.81 9.91 -3.39
N GLU A 82 3.87 9.85 -2.06
CA GLU A 82 3.25 8.77 -1.29
C GLU A 82 1.72 8.80 -1.37
N PHE A 83 1.12 9.99 -1.33
CA PHE A 83 -0.31 10.15 -1.60
C PHE A 83 -0.70 9.60 -2.97
N ARG A 84 0.07 9.93 -4.01
CA ARG A 84 -0.19 9.42 -5.37
C ARG A 84 0.02 7.91 -5.48
N ARG A 85 1.03 7.36 -4.80
CA ARG A 85 1.30 5.91 -4.75
C ARG A 85 0.12 5.17 -4.13
N GLN A 86 -0.26 5.53 -2.90
CA GLN A 86 -1.35 4.87 -2.18
C GLN A 86 -2.70 5.06 -2.89
N MET A 87 -2.97 6.24 -3.43
CA MET A 87 -4.24 6.46 -4.14
C MET A 87 -4.30 5.65 -5.44
N ARG A 88 -3.21 5.57 -6.22
CA ARG A 88 -3.15 4.72 -7.42
C ARG A 88 -3.39 3.26 -7.09
N GLU A 89 -2.75 2.77 -6.03
CA GLU A 89 -2.96 1.40 -5.56
C GLU A 89 -4.43 1.11 -5.25
N GLN A 90 -5.08 2.01 -4.49
CA GLN A 90 -6.50 1.86 -4.17
C GLN A 90 -7.40 1.96 -5.40
N TRP A 91 -7.11 2.89 -6.30
CA TRP A 91 -7.88 3.03 -7.54
C TRP A 91 -7.74 1.81 -8.45
N ASP A 92 -6.54 1.26 -8.57
CA ASP A 92 -6.30 0.04 -9.33
C ASP A 92 -6.98 -1.16 -8.68
N ALA A 93 -6.98 -1.25 -7.35
CA ALA A 93 -7.66 -2.31 -6.63
C ALA A 93 -9.17 -2.33 -6.91
N ILE A 94 -9.85 -1.19 -6.75
CA ILE A 94 -11.30 -1.11 -7.02
C ILE A 94 -11.61 -1.31 -8.51
N ARG A 95 -10.78 -0.80 -9.43
CA ARG A 95 -10.97 -0.98 -10.87
C ARG A 95 -10.90 -2.45 -11.27
N ASN A 96 -10.12 -3.27 -10.56
CA ASN A 96 -9.91 -4.68 -10.88
C ASN A 96 -10.67 -5.65 -9.97
N MET A 97 -11.54 -5.12 -9.11
CA MET A 97 -12.46 -5.90 -8.30
C MET A 97 -13.79 -6.04 -9.02
N ASP A 98 -14.25 -7.28 -9.16
CA ASP A 98 -15.59 -7.54 -9.70
C ASP A 98 -16.68 -7.11 -8.70
N LEU A 99 -17.88 -6.82 -9.20
CA LEU A 99 -18.97 -6.30 -8.36
C LEU A 99 -19.47 -7.31 -7.33
N ALA A 100 -19.37 -8.61 -7.60
CA ALA A 100 -19.74 -9.64 -6.63
C ALA A 100 -18.79 -9.63 -5.42
N THR A 101 -17.48 -9.55 -5.67
CA THR A 101 -16.44 -9.43 -4.64
C THR A 101 -16.57 -8.11 -3.90
N TRP A 102 -16.73 -7.00 -4.61
CA TRP A 102 -16.92 -5.69 -3.99
C TRP A 102 -18.13 -5.68 -3.05
N ARG A 103 -19.27 -6.24 -3.48
CA ARG A 103 -20.47 -6.31 -2.64
C ARG A 103 -20.24 -7.15 -1.39
N ARG A 104 -19.62 -8.32 -1.51
CA ARG A 104 -19.28 -9.18 -0.36
C ARG A 104 -18.40 -8.44 0.65
N ASN A 105 -17.41 -7.70 0.18
CA ASN A 105 -16.54 -6.91 1.06
C ASN A 105 -17.30 -5.78 1.76
N ARG A 106 -18.20 -5.10 1.04
CA ARG A 106 -19.07 -4.06 1.62
C ARG A 106 -19.99 -4.61 2.70
N ASP A 107 -20.59 -5.77 2.46
CA ASP A 107 -21.46 -6.44 3.43
C ASP A 107 -20.69 -6.90 4.67
N ALA A 108 -19.47 -7.43 4.49
CA ALA A 108 -18.59 -7.80 5.60
C ALA A 108 -18.12 -6.59 6.43
N TYR A 109 -18.11 -5.39 5.85
CA TYR A 109 -17.74 -4.14 6.53
C TYR A 109 -18.93 -3.42 7.20
N ALA A 110 -20.17 -3.92 7.06
CA ALA A 110 -21.37 -3.22 7.50
C ALA A 110 -21.39 -2.90 9.01
N ASP A 111 -20.84 -3.78 9.84
CA ASP A 111 -20.71 -3.59 11.31
C ASP A 111 -19.40 -2.88 11.70
N GLY A 112 -18.67 -2.35 10.71
CA GLY A 112 -17.34 -1.79 10.87
C GLY A 112 -16.24 -2.81 10.62
N ARG A 113 -15.07 -2.55 11.21
CA ARG A 113 -13.86 -3.29 10.89
C ARG A 113 -13.83 -4.67 11.58
N PRO A 114 -13.70 -5.78 10.83
CA PRO A 114 -13.56 -7.12 11.41
C PRO A 114 -12.29 -7.26 12.25
N SER A 115 -12.35 -8.08 13.32
CA SER A 115 -11.21 -8.37 14.20
C SER A 115 -10.02 -8.99 13.47
N GLU A 116 -10.28 -9.79 12.43
CA GLU A 116 -9.26 -10.39 11.55
C GLU A 116 -8.38 -9.34 10.87
N SER A 117 -8.91 -8.13 10.64
CA SER A 117 -8.17 -7.04 10.02
C SER A 117 -7.01 -6.56 10.90
N GLU A 118 -7.18 -6.53 12.22
CA GLU A 118 -6.08 -6.17 13.13
C GLU A 118 -4.98 -7.23 13.14
N ALA A 119 -5.36 -8.51 13.09
CA ALA A 119 -4.41 -9.61 13.02
C ALA A 119 -3.61 -9.54 11.72
N ALA A 120 -4.26 -9.30 10.59
CA ALA A 120 -3.62 -9.11 9.29
C ALA A 120 -2.65 -7.92 9.31
N GLN A 121 -3.05 -6.79 9.90
CA GLN A 121 -2.17 -5.62 10.03
C GLN A 121 -0.95 -5.90 10.92
N ARG A 122 -1.12 -6.54 12.07
CA ARG A 122 -0.01 -6.90 12.97
C ARG A 122 0.96 -7.84 12.26
N ALA A 123 0.45 -8.89 11.61
CA ALA A 123 1.25 -9.84 10.87
C ALA A 123 2.01 -9.17 9.71
N ALA A 124 1.35 -8.30 8.95
CA ALA A 124 2.01 -7.56 7.88
C ALA A 124 3.13 -6.67 8.42
N ARG A 125 2.89 -5.89 9.48
CA ARG A 125 3.92 -5.05 10.10
C ARG A 125 5.12 -5.86 10.57
N GLN A 126 4.89 -7.01 11.21
CA GLN A 126 5.98 -7.88 11.65
C GLN A 126 6.78 -8.41 10.46
N ASN A 127 6.11 -9.00 9.47
CA ASN A 127 6.76 -9.53 8.28
C ASN A 127 7.58 -8.47 7.54
N TRP A 128 7.14 -7.22 7.56
CA TRP A 128 7.87 -6.10 6.98
C TRP A 128 9.10 -5.71 7.80
N ARG A 129 9.00 -5.70 9.13
CA ARG A 129 10.13 -5.49 10.02
C ARG A 129 11.19 -6.57 9.80
N ASP A 130 10.79 -7.84 9.83
CA ASP A 130 11.69 -8.98 9.66
C ASP A 130 12.45 -8.89 8.33
N ARG A 131 11.76 -8.58 7.22
CA ARG A 131 12.42 -8.38 5.91
C ARG A 131 13.40 -7.22 5.90
N MET A 132 13.05 -6.11 6.56
CA MET A 132 13.94 -4.96 6.63
C MET A 132 15.18 -5.28 7.46
N GLU A 133 15.04 -6.05 8.54
CA GLU A 133 16.17 -6.55 9.32
C GLU A 133 17.05 -7.51 8.52
N ASP A 134 16.45 -8.45 7.78
CA ASP A 134 17.19 -9.36 6.87
C ASP A 134 17.99 -8.57 5.82
N ASP A 135 17.36 -7.59 5.16
CA ASP A 135 18.00 -6.74 4.15
C ASP A 135 19.14 -5.90 4.75
N LEU A 136 18.95 -5.39 5.98
CA LEU A 136 19.96 -4.66 6.72
C LEU A 136 21.09 -5.56 7.19
N PHE A 137 20.81 -6.80 7.61
CA PHE A 137 21.84 -7.76 7.98
C PHE A 137 22.73 -8.10 6.79
N ASP A 138 22.13 -8.34 5.63
CA ASP A 138 22.83 -8.65 4.39
C ASP A 138 23.70 -7.49 3.86
N SER A 139 23.27 -6.24 4.09
CA SER A 139 23.92 -5.04 3.56
C SER A 139 24.83 -4.33 4.58
N ASN A 140 24.58 -4.50 5.87
CA ASN A 140 25.20 -3.81 7.00
C ASN A 140 25.35 -4.73 8.23
N PRO A 141 26.07 -5.86 8.10
CA PRO A 141 26.20 -6.84 9.18
C PRO A 141 26.84 -6.25 10.46
N GLU A 142 27.55 -5.13 10.37
CA GLU A 142 28.11 -4.41 11.52
C GLU A 142 27.06 -3.80 12.46
N LEU A 143 25.80 -3.69 12.00
CA LEU A 143 24.68 -3.21 12.81
C LEU A 143 24.02 -4.31 13.64
N PHE A 144 24.62 -5.50 13.65
CA PHE A 144 24.10 -6.68 14.33
C PHE A 144 25.19 -7.27 15.25
N ASP A 145 24.76 -7.91 16.33
CA ASP A 145 25.65 -8.63 17.23
C ASP A 145 26.11 -9.99 16.64
N THR A 146 26.94 -10.71 17.37
CA THR A 146 27.47 -12.01 16.92
C THR A 146 26.41 -13.10 16.82
N ASP A 147 25.25 -12.91 17.45
CA ASP A 147 24.12 -13.83 17.42
C ASP A 147 23.12 -13.46 16.30
N GLY A 148 23.37 -12.36 15.58
CA GLY A 148 22.54 -11.87 14.48
C GLY A 148 21.40 -10.94 14.91
N ASN A 149 21.39 -10.46 16.16
CA ASN A 149 20.37 -9.51 16.62
C ASN A 149 20.76 -8.08 16.25
N ALA A 150 19.78 -7.25 15.89
CA ALA A 150 20.02 -5.82 15.66
C ALA A 150 20.59 -5.15 16.92
N LEU A 151 21.61 -4.30 16.75
CA LEU A 151 22.13 -3.49 17.85
C LEU A 151 21.05 -2.54 18.38
N PRO A 152 21.08 -2.16 19.68
CA PRO A 152 20.01 -1.37 20.30
C PRO A 152 19.67 -0.07 19.58
N GLU A 153 20.64 0.61 18.99
CA GLU A 153 20.41 1.85 18.25
C GLU A 153 19.69 1.61 16.91
N LEU A 154 19.99 0.49 16.23
CA LEU A 154 19.26 0.11 15.02
C LEU A 154 17.82 -0.27 15.40
N ASP A 155 17.65 -1.11 16.43
CA ASP A 155 16.35 -1.55 16.92
C ASP A 155 15.43 -0.36 17.26
N SER A 156 15.95 0.60 18.02
CA SER A 156 15.22 1.84 18.36
C SER A 156 14.88 2.68 17.13
N ALA A 157 15.79 2.80 16.16
CA ALA A 157 15.53 3.56 14.93
C ALA A 157 14.47 2.89 14.04
N LEU A 158 14.47 1.56 13.98
CA LEU A 158 13.45 0.78 13.28
C LEU A 158 12.08 0.95 13.94
N ASP A 159 12.01 0.90 15.27
CA ASP A 159 10.77 1.09 16.02
C ASP A 159 10.19 2.50 15.82
N ASP A 160 11.04 3.54 15.90
CA ASP A 160 10.65 4.93 15.63
C ASP A 160 10.10 5.07 14.21
N TRP A 161 10.79 4.53 13.21
CA TRP A 161 10.32 4.58 11.83
C TRP A 161 9.00 3.82 11.67
N MET A 162 8.92 2.57 12.16
CA MET A 162 7.71 1.74 12.09
C MET A 162 6.51 2.43 12.73
N SER A 163 6.71 3.21 13.80
CA SER A 163 5.63 3.97 14.47
C SER A 163 4.94 5.00 13.56
N THR A 164 5.66 5.51 12.56
CA THR A 164 5.13 6.48 11.57
C THR A 164 4.44 5.82 10.38
N GLN A 165 4.66 4.52 10.19
CA GLN A 165 4.10 3.74 9.08
C GLN A 165 2.76 3.12 9.47
N ALA A 166 1.89 2.90 8.49
CA ALA A 166 0.70 2.07 8.58
C ALA A 166 0.84 0.86 7.64
N ALA A 167 0.25 -0.27 8.05
CA ALA A 167 -0.05 -1.35 7.11
C ALA A 167 -1.20 -0.89 6.22
N THR A 168 -0.89 -0.57 4.97
CA THR A 168 -1.83 0.00 4.01
C THR A 168 -2.70 -1.10 3.42
N HIS A 169 -4.01 -0.90 3.43
CA HIS A 169 -4.91 -1.79 2.68
C HIS A 169 -4.74 -1.53 1.19
N ARG A 170 -4.79 -2.60 0.38
CA ARG A 170 -4.77 -2.43 -1.07
C ARG A 170 -5.96 -1.60 -1.56
N LEU A 171 -7.11 -1.77 -0.93
CA LEU A 171 -8.29 -0.90 -1.04
C LEU A 171 -8.83 -0.65 0.37
N ASP A 172 -9.20 0.58 0.70
CA ASP A 172 -9.80 0.87 2.00
C ASP A 172 -11.11 0.08 2.21
N GLY A 173 -11.35 -0.44 3.41
CA GLY A 173 -12.57 -1.20 3.73
C GLY A 173 -13.85 -0.38 3.52
N ILE A 174 -13.81 0.94 3.75
CA ILE A 174 -14.92 1.86 3.44
C ILE A 174 -15.23 1.84 1.95
N ALA A 175 -14.23 1.68 1.09
CA ALA A 175 -14.40 1.61 -0.35
C ALA A 175 -14.80 0.21 -0.86
N GLY A 176 -14.91 -0.78 0.03
CA GLY A 176 -15.20 -2.18 -0.32
C GLY A 176 -13.95 -3.03 -0.51
N GLY A 177 -12.81 -2.65 0.09
CA GLY A 177 -11.62 -3.48 0.10
C GLY A 177 -11.72 -4.69 1.02
N ASP A 178 -10.94 -5.73 0.69
CA ASP A 178 -10.66 -6.82 1.62
C ASP A 178 -9.77 -6.26 2.75
N VAL A 179 -10.33 -6.21 3.95
CA VAL A 179 -9.68 -5.68 5.14
C VAL A 179 -8.47 -6.51 5.61
N THR A 180 -8.25 -7.68 5.02
CA THR A 180 -7.09 -8.54 5.24
C THR A 180 -6.05 -8.44 4.11
N ASP A 181 -6.40 -7.85 2.96
CA ASP A 181 -5.45 -7.57 1.87
C ASP A 181 -4.62 -6.32 2.19
N ILE A 182 -3.46 -6.58 2.80
CA ILE A 182 -2.45 -5.57 3.08
C ILE A 182 -1.48 -5.51 1.90
N SER A 183 -1.39 -4.34 1.26
CA SER A 183 -0.51 -4.12 0.13
C SER A 183 0.95 -3.89 0.54
N GLY A 184 1.17 -3.30 1.72
CA GLY A 184 2.51 -2.95 2.18
C GLY A 184 2.52 -2.09 3.45
N LEU A 185 3.67 -1.44 3.66
CA LEU A 185 3.81 -0.32 4.60
C LEU A 185 3.84 1.00 3.83
N GLY A 186 3.29 2.04 4.44
CA GLY A 186 3.34 3.40 3.93
C GLY A 186 3.00 4.44 4.98
N ASP A 187 3.06 5.71 4.61
CA ASP A 187 2.75 6.82 5.53
C ASP A 187 1.31 6.69 6.08
N GLY A 188 1.19 6.58 7.41
CA GLY A 188 -0.09 6.40 8.08
C GLY A 188 -1.02 7.62 8.00
N ASN A 189 -0.48 8.84 7.92
CA ASN A 189 -1.26 10.06 7.75
C ASN A 189 -1.87 10.13 6.35
N VAL A 190 -1.10 9.72 5.33
CA VAL A 190 -1.61 9.58 3.96
C VAL A 190 -2.73 8.56 3.91
N ASN A 191 -2.52 7.36 4.49
CA ASN A 191 -3.50 6.29 4.48
C ASN A 191 -4.81 6.72 5.18
N SER A 192 -4.70 7.34 6.35
CA SER A 192 -5.84 7.88 7.10
C SER A 192 -6.60 8.97 6.32
N SER A 193 -5.87 9.84 5.60
CA SER A 193 -6.49 10.86 4.75
C SER A 193 -7.21 10.27 3.55
N LEU A 194 -6.70 9.19 2.93
CA LEU A 194 -7.43 8.49 1.86
C LEU A 194 -8.68 7.79 2.41
N GLY A 195 -8.57 7.11 3.55
CA GLY A 195 -9.70 6.44 4.20
C GLY A 195 -10.83 7.40 4.58
N SER A 196 -10.51 8.56 5.15
CA SER A 196 -11.53 9.59 5.45
C SER A 196 -12.21 10.13 4.19
N GLN A 197 -11.48 10.24 3.07
CA GLN A 197 -12.03 10.68 1.79
C GLN A 197 -13.00 9.67 1.17
N TRP A 198 -12.82 8.37 1.38
CA TRP A 198 -13.74 7.35 0.86
C TRP A 198 -15.16 7.48 1.40
N ARG A 199 -15.33 7.97 2.63
CA ARG A 199 -16.65 8.24 3.24
C ARG A 199 -17.53 9.16 2.41
N HIS A 200 -16.92 10.01 1.58
CA HIS A 200 -17.63 10.97 0.72
C HIS A 200 -17.78 10.50 -0.73
N ARG A 201 -17.37 9.26 -1.03
CA ARG A 201 -17.33 8.67 -2.39
C ARG A 201 -18.07 7.33 -2.46
N ILE A 202 -18.25 6.67 -1.32
CA ILE A 202 -18.89 5.36 -1.27
C ILE A 202 -20.33 5.39 -1.81
N ASP A 203 -21.09 6.46 -1.55
CA ASP A 203 -22.46 6.61 -2.06
C ASP A 203 -22.53 6.56 -3.60
N ALA A 204 -21.49 7.06 -4.30
CA ALA A 204 -21.45 7.04 -5.76
C ALA A 204 -21.24 5.62 -6.30
N LEU A 205 -20.40 4.82 -5.62
CA LEU A 205 -20.21 3.41 -5.92
C LEU A 205 -21.48 2.59 -5.65
N GLU A 206 -22.11 2.80 -4.49
CA GLU A 206 -23.34 2.12 -4.11
C GLU A 206 -24.50 2.46 -5.04
N THR A 207 -24.63 3.73 -5.45
CA THR A 207 -25.63 4.16 -6.43
C THR A 207 -25.42 3.48 -7.77
N ALA A 208 -24.18 3.46 -8.27
CA ALA A 208 -23.87 2.82 -9.55
C ALA A 208 -24.12 1.31 -9.53
N TYR A 209 -23.73 0.64 -8.43
CA TYR A 209 -24.02 -0.78 -8.21
C TYR A 209 -25.53 -1.06 -8.17
N ASN A 210 -26.30 -0.31 -7.36
CA ASN A 210 -27.73 -0.54 -7.17
C ASN A 210 -28.53 -0.32 -8.46
N ASN A 211 -28.18 0.72 -9.24
CA ASN A 211 -28.78 0.95 -10.54
C ASN A 211 -28.48 -0.22 -11.50
N PHE A 212 -27.22 -0.65 -11.56
CA PHE A 212 -26.81 -1.75 -12.43
C PHE A 212 -27.55 -3.06 -12.12
N VAL A 213 -27.63 -3.47 -10.86
CA VAL A 213 -28.33 -4.72 -10.50
C VAL A 213 -29.85 -4.62 -10.67
N THR A 214 -30.40 -3.41 -10.65
CA THR A 214 -31.83 -3.16 -10.94
C THR A 214 -32.11 -3.30 -12.43
N ASP A 215 -31.25 -2.72 -13.27
CA ASP A 215 -31.41 -2.74 -14.73
C ASP A 215 -31.05 -4.12 -15.33
N TYR A 216 -30.13 -4.86 -14.70
CA TYR A 216 -29.58 -6.13 -15.19
C TYR A 216 -29.61 -7.24 -14.12
N PRO A 217 -30.80 -7.68 -13.65
CA PRO A 217 -30.93 -8.58 -12.50
C PRO A 217 -30.39 -10.01 -12.69
N ASN A 218 -30.10 -10.41 -13.94
CA ASN A 218 -29.65 -11.77 -14.28
C ASN A 218 -28.18 -11.83 -14.75
N VAL A 219 -27.45 -10.72 -14.67
CA VAL A 219 -26.04 -10.69 -15.08
C VAL A 219 -25.15 -11.27 -13.98
N ASP A 220 -24.15 -12.05 -14.37
CA ASP A 220 -23.13 -12.54 -13.46
C ASP A 220 -22.20 -11.39 -13.04
N LEU A 221 -22.35 -10.93 -11.80
CA LEU A 221 -21.58 -9.82 -11.24
C LEU A 221 -20.08 -10.13 -11.07
N SER A 222 -19.66 -11.39 -11.20
CA SER A 222 -18.24 -11.75 -11.18
C SER A 222 -17.50 -11.38 -12.47
N GLU A 223 -18.25 -11.04 -13.53
CA GLU A 223 -17.71 -10.57 -14.81
C GLU A 223 -17.83 -9.06 -15.00
N ILE A 224 -18.46 -8.36 -14.04
CA ILE A 224 -18.74 -6.93 -14.09
C ILE A 224 -17.80 -6.18 -13.16
N TYR A 225 -17.29 -5.05 -13.62
CA TYR A 225 -16.36 -4.19 -12.89
C TYR A 225 -16.87 -2.75 -12.89
N PHE A 226 -16.45 -1.93 -11.93
CA PHE A 226 -16.65 -0.49 -12.06
C PHE A 226 -15.82 0.06 -13.22
N ASP A 227 -16.47 0.78 -14.13
CA ASP A 227 -15.81 1.55 -15.17
C ASP A 227 -15.43 2.93 -14.60
N LEU A 228 -14.24 2.96 -14.00
CA LEU A 228 -13.67 4.15 -13.39
C LEU A 228 -12.86 4.93 -14.42
N PRO A 229 -12.99 6.27 -14.49
CA PRO A 229 -12.16 7.08 -15.38
C PRO A 229 -10.68 6.91 -15.04
N ASP A 230 -9.82 7.13 -16.03
CA ASP A 230 -8.39 7.22 -15.77
C ASP A 230 -8.09 8.31 -14.76
N LEU A 231 -7.12 8.01 -13.90
CA LEU A 231 -6.78 8.89 -12.80
C LEU A 231 -6.34 10.26 -13.32
N PRO A 232 -6.98 11.36 -12.87
CA PRO A 232 -6.59 12.70 -13.26
C PRO A 232 -5.35 13.10 -12.46
N PHE A 233 -4.17 12.68 -12.91
CA PHE A 233 -2.90 13.07 -12.33
C PHE A 233 -2.15 14.07 -13.20
#